data_AF-A0A453DX50-F1
#
_entry.id   AF-A0A453DX50-F1
#
_cell.length_a   1.000
_cell.length_b   1.000
_cell.length_c   1.000
_cell.angle_alpha   90.00
_cell.angle_beta   90.00
_cell.angle_gamma   90.00
#
_symmetry.space_group_name_H-M   'P 1'
#
loop_
_entity.id
_entity.type
_entity.pdbx_description
1 polymer ?
#
loop_
_entity_poly.entity_id
_entity_poly.type
_entity_poly.pdbx_seq_one_letter_code
_entity_poly.pdbx_strand_id
1 'polypeptide(L)' 'QMKGNDFQFLPFGAGRRICPGINLGIANVELMLANIMNHFDWELPIGVERKDIDMTEVFGISIRRKEKLLLIP' A
#
# COMPACT_ATOMS: atom_id res chain seq x y z
N GLN A 1 -4.09 6.75 14.56
CA GLN A 1 -5.06 7.60 13.84
C GLN A 1 -4.29 8.72 13.15
N MET A 2 -4.45 8.87 11.83
CA MET A 2 -3.85 9.97 11.08
C MET A 2 -4.55 11.26 11.50
N LYS A 3 -3.83 12.17 12.18
CA LYS A 3 -4.37 13.46 12.57
C LYS A 3 -4.17 14.42 11.39
N GLY A 4 -5.23 15.07 10.92
CA GLY A 4 -5.18 16.01 9.78
C GLY A 4 -4.35 17.29 10.00
N ASN A 5 -3.49 17.32 11.03
CA ASN A 5 -2.55 18.40 11.31
C ASN A 5 -1.09 18.00 10.96
N ASP A 6 -0.88 16.79 10.45
CA ASP A 6 0.39 16.40 9.83
C ASP A 6 0.32 16.66 8.33
N PHE A 7 0.84 17.82 7.91
CA PHE A 7 0.82 18.23 6.50
C PHE A 7 1.84 17.47 5.63
N GLN A 8 2.73 16.68 6.23
CA GLN A 8 3.63 15.82 5.47
C GLN A 8 2.92 14.56 4.97
N PHE A 9 1.74 14.24 5.50
CA PHE A 9 1.05 12.99 5.19
C PHE A 9 -0.49 13.11 5.19
N LEU A 10 -1.06 13.28 4.00
CA LEU A 10 -2.51 13.48 3.80
C LEU A 10 -3.14 12.45 2.81
N PRO A 11 -2.99 11.14 3.02
CA PRO A 11 -3.47 10.11 2.06
C PRO A 11 -5.00 10.11 1.88
N PHE A 12 -5.74 10.67 2.83
CA PHE A 12 -7.19 10.82 2.78
C PHE A 12 -7.64 12.29 2.71
N GLY A 13 -6.70 13.21 2.48
CA GLY A 13 -6.94 14.65 2.52
C GLY A 13 -7.15 15.19 3.95
N ALA A 14 -7.63 16.44 4.04
CA ALA A 14 -7.92 17.13 5.29
C ALA A 14 -9.09 18.11 5.14
N GLY A 15 -9.61 18.60 6.26
CA GLY A 15 -10.66 19.63 6.30
C GLY A 15 -12.02 19.14 5.78
N ARG A 16 -12.81 20.05 5.18
CA ARG A 16 -14.21 19.78 4.79
C ARG A 16 -14.37 18.75 3.66
N ARG A 17 -13.29 18.44 2.93
CA ARG A 17 -13.26 17.46 1.84
C ARG A 17 -12.42 16.22 2.17
N ILE A 18 -12.19 15.97 3.45
CA ILE A 18 -11.54 14.75 3.91
C ILE A 18 -12.34 13.52 3.45
N CYS A 19 -11.65 12.45 3.05
CA CYS A 19 -12.30 11.23 2.57
C CYS A 19 -13.25 10.68 3.64
N PRO A 20 -14.56 10.53 3.36
CA PRO A 20 -15.49 9.97 4.34
C PRO A 20 -15.25 8.47 4.59
N GLY A 21 -14.47 7.81 3.73
CA GLY A 21 -14.16 6.38 3.79
C GLY A 21 -12.90 6.01 4.59
N ILE A 22 -12.32 6.90 5.41
CA ILE A 22 -11.05 6.62 6.13
C ILE A 22 -11.10 5.32 6.91
N ASN A 23 -12.10 5.15 7.78
CA ASN A 23 -12.16 3.99 8.67
C ASN A 23 -12.35 2.69 7.88
N LEU A 24 -13.15 2.71 6.82
CA LEU A 24 -13.33 1.57 5.92
C LEU A 24 -12.04 1.24 5.17
N GLY A 25 -11.35 2.26 4.65
CA GLY A 25 -10.08 2.08 3.94
C GLY A 25 -9.01 1.45 4.83
N ILE A 26 -8.88 1.92 6.08
CA ILE A 26 -7.95 1.36 7.06
C ILE A 26 -8.32 -0.09 7.37
N ALA A 27 -9.58 -0.37 7.73
CA ALA A 27 -10.03 -1.72 8.06
C ALA A 27 -9.79 -2.71 6.91
N ASN A 28 -10.04 -2.29 5.67
CA ASN A 28 -9.80 -3.13 4.49
C ASN A 28 -8.31 -3.43 4.29
N VAL A 29 -7.42 -2.44 4.46
CA VAL A 29 -5.98 -2.65 4.34
C VAL A 29 -5.47 -3.57 5.44
N GLU A 30 -5.89 -3.36 6.69
CA GLU A 30 -5.51 -4.21 7.83
C GLU A 30 -5.96 -5.65 7.64
N LEU A 31 -7.23 -5.87 7.26
CA LEU A 31 -7.77 -7.21 7.03
C LEU A 31 -7.07 -7.92 5.86
N MET A 32 -6.86 -7.21 4.74
CA MET A 32 -6.17 -7.75 3.58
C MET A 32 -4.74 -8.17 3.92
N LEU A 33 -3.98 -7.32 4.62
CA LEU A 33 -2.62 -7.62 5.04
C LEU A 33 -2.58 -8.80 6.02
N ALA A 34 -3.49 -8.84 7.00
CA ALA A 34 -3.58 -9.94 7.95
C ALA A 34 -3.81 -11.29 7.24
N ASN A 35 -4.74 -11.34 6.28
CA ASN A 35 -5.00 -12.56 5.51
C ASN A 35 -3.79 -12.98 4.67
N ILE A 36 -3.13 -12.02 4.00
CA ILE A 36 -1.95 -12.28 3.17
C ILE A 36 -0.78 -12.82 4.01
N MET A 37 -0.54 -12.24 5.18
CA MET A 37 0.55 -12.65 6.07
C MET A 37 0.27 -13.95 6.84
N ASN A 38 -1.01 -14.27 7.08
CA ASN A 38 -1.38 -15.48 7.82
C ASN A 38 -1.35 -16.73 6.93
N HIS A 39 -1.70 -16.60 5.66
CA HIS A 39 -1.94 -17.75 4.78
C HIS A 39 -0.78 -18.10 3.84
N PHE A 40 0.25 -17.26 3.73
CA PHE A 40 1.32 -17.44 2.74
C PHE A 40 2.68 -17.03 3.31
N ASP A 41 3.70 -17.83 3.00
CA ASP A 41 5.10 -17.54 3.30
C ASP A 41 5.74 -16.93 2.06
N TRP A 42 5.61 -15.61 1.91
CA TRP A 42 6.01 -14.92 0.69
C TRP A 42 7.53 -14.90 0.47
N GLU A 43 7.96 -15.47 -0.65
CA GLU A 43 9.34 -15.42 -1.12
C GLU A 43 9.46 -14.75 -2.50
N LEU A 44 10.68 -14.29 -2.81
CA LEU A 44 10.99 -13.79 -4.16
C LEU A 44 11.23 -14.98 -5.10
N PRO A 45 10.90 -14.85 -6.39
CA PRO A 45 11.23 -15.88 -7.38
C PRO A 45 12.73 -16.20 -7.38
N ILE A 46 13.07 -17.44 -7.74
CA ILE A 46 14.46 -17.91 -7.77
C ILE A 46 15.30 -16.96 -8.64
N GLY A 47 16.41 -16.49 -8.08
CA GLY A 47 17.34 -15.58 -8.75
C GLY A 47 16.94 -14.11 -8.72
N VAL A 48 15.85 -13.73 -8.03
CA VAL A 48 15.46 -12.33 -7.79
C VAL A 48 15.89 -11.93 -6.39
N GLU A 49 16.72 -10.89 -6.30
CA GLU A 49 17.11 -10.27 -5.04
C GLU A 49 16.27 -9.02 -4.75
N ARG A 50 16.31 -8.54 -3.50
CA ARG A 50 15.61 -7.31 -3.09
C ARG A 50 15.99 -6.09 -3.93
N LYS A 51 17.24 -6.00 -4.37
CA LYS A 51 17.76 -4.90 -5.19
C LYS A 51 17.15 -4.86 -6.61
N ASP A 52 16.61 -5.99 -7.06
CA ASP A 52 16.01 -6.13 -8.39
C ASP A 52 14.54 -5.67 -8.39
N ILE A 53 13.98 -5.36 -7.22
CA ILE A 53 12.61 -4.85 -7.09
C ILE A 53 12.58 -3.36 -7.43
N ASP A 54 12.06 -3.03 -8.61
CA ASP A 54 11.82 -1.65 -8.99
C ASP A 54 10.61 -1.05 -8.24
N MET A 55 10.89 -0.05 -7.42
CA MET A 55 9.89 0.73 -6.67
C MET A 55 9.47 2.01 -7.37
N THR A 56 9.96 2.26 -8.60
CA THR A 56 9.53 3.39 -9.42
C THR A 56 8.03 3.34 -9.65
N GLU A 57 7.38 4.49 -9.53
CA GLU A 57 5.93 4.62 -9.61
C GLU A 57 5.49 5.18 -10.97
N VAL A 58 4.26 4.86 -11.36
CA VAL A 58 3.56 5.52 -12.47
C VAL A 58 2.54 6.48 -11.88
N PHE A 59 2.70 7.76 -12.20
CA PHE A 59 1.79 8.81 -11.77
C PHE A 59 0.42 8.69 -12.46
N GLY A 60 -0.64 8.93 -11.71
CA GLY A 60 -2.03 8.85 -12.20
C GLY A 60 -3.02 9.17 -11.09
N ILE A 61 -4.31 8.86 -11.32
CA ILE A 61 -5.38 9.04 -10.31
C ILE A 61 -5.05 8.28 -9.01
N SER A 62 -4.46 7.09 -9.14
CA SER A 62 -3.86 6.33 -8.05
C SER A 62 -2.39 6.06 -8.39
N ILE A 63 -1.52 6.21 -7.40
CA ILE A 63 -0.11 5.82 -7.51
C ILE A 63 -0.01 4.30 -7.49
N ARG A 64 0.76 3.74 -8.42
CA ARG A 64 1.10 2.31 -8.46
C ARG A 64 2.54 2.13 -8.89
N ARG A 65 3.15 1.01 -8.53
CA ARG A 65 4.46 0.60 -9.08
C ARG A 65 4.37 0.47 -10.59
N LYS A 66 5.45 0.86 -11.27
CA LYS A 66 5.61 0.72 -12.72
C LYS A 66 5.59 -0.75 -13.12
N GLU A 67 6.36 -1.56 -12.40
CA GLU A 67 6.43 -3.00 -12.58
C GLU A 67 5.68 -3.73 -11.46
N LYS A 68 5.10 -4.89 -11.76
CA LYS A 68 4.36 -5.70 -10.78
C LYS A 68 5.31 -6.28 -9.73
N LEU A 69 4.85 -6.42 -8.49
CA LEU A 69 5.51 -7.29 -7.52
C LEU A 69 5.18 -8.74 -7.85
N LEU A 70 6.19 -9.56 -8.08
CA LEU A 70 6.03 -11.00 -8.24
C LEU A 70 6.57 -11.67 -6.97
N LEU A 71 5.75 -12.52 -6.38
CA LEU A 71 6.08 -13.32 -5.20
C LEU A 71 5.59 -14.74 -5.42
N ILE A 72 6.21 -15.68 -4.74
CA ILE A 72 5.75 -17.06 -4.65
C ILE A 72 5.30 -17.33 -3.20
N PRO A 73 4.18 -18.04 -3.00
CA PRO A 73 3.66 -18.39 -1.68
C PRO A 73 4.43 -19.54 -1.02
#